data_AF-A0A437MXV3-F1
#
_entry.id   AF-A0A437MXV3-F1
#
_cell.length_a   1.000
_cell.length_b   1.000
_cell.length_c   1.000
_cell.angle_alpha   90.00
_cell.angle_beta   90.00
_cell.angle_gamma   90.00
#
_symmetry.space_group_name_H-M   'P 1'
#
loop_
_entity.id
_entity.type
_entity.pdbx_description
1 polymer ?
#
loop_
_entity_poly.entity_id
_entity_poly.type
_entity_poly.pdbx_seq_one_letter_code
_entity_poly.pdbx_strand_id
1 'polypeptide(L)' 'MVRQARSAQNMTQQQLADKCGLSKYYITKAENNIGEVPVSILRTIINKGLDGHLHIAFKF' A
#
# COMPACT_ATOMS: atom_id res chain seq x y z
N MET A 1 -3.05 -0.83 8.78
CA MET A 1 -3.65 -1.68 7.73
C MET A 1 -2.59 -2.17 6.74
N VAL A 2 -1.99 -1.31 5.91
CA VAL A 2 -0.94 -1.71 4.94
C VAL A 2 0.22 -2.47 5.59
N ARG A 3 0.76 -1.94 6.70
CA ARG A 3 1.85 -2.58 7.46
C ARG A 3 1.49 -3.98 7.96
N GLN A 4 0.27 -4.17 8.46
CA GLN A 4 -0.19 -5.45 9.00
C GLN A 4 -0.34 -6.48 7.87
N ALA A 5 -0.95 -6.08 6.75
CA ALA A 5 -1.07 -6.93 5.57
C ALA A 5 0.31 -7.33 5.00
N ARG A 6 1.25 -6.38 4.92
CA ARG A 6 2.63 -6.67 4.52
C ARG A 6 3.31 -7.66 5.47
N SER A 7 3.18 -7.44 6.78
CA SER A 7 3.74 -8.32 7.80
C SER A 7 3.11 -9.73 7.76
N ALA A 8 1.82 -9.84 7.50
CA ALA A 8 1.15 -11.13 7.32
C ALA A 8 1.69 -11.92 6.10
N GLN A 9 2.19 -11.22 5.08
CA GLN A 9 2.85 -11.81 3.91
C GLN A 9 4.38 -11.99 4.10
N ASN A 10 4.93 -11.74 5.29
CA ASN A 10 6.37 -11.84 5.58
C ASN A 10 7.27 -11.03 4.63
N MET A 11 6.78 -9.91 4.12
CA MET A 11 7.52 -9.05 3.19
C MET A 11 8.16 -7.86 3.92
N THR A 12 9.32 -7.40 3.46
CA THR A 12 9.89 -6.10 3.86
C THR A 12 9.25 -4.95 3.07
N GLN A 13 9.40 -3.71 3.55
CA GLN A 13 8.90 -2.53 2.82
C GLN A 13 9.54 -2.39 1.44
N GLN A 14 10.82 -2.78 1.30
CA GLN A 14 11.51 -2.73 0.02
C GLN A 14 10.91 -3.74 -0.96
N GLN A 15 10.71 -4.99 -0.52
CA GLN A 15 10.07 -6.02 -1.34
C GLN A 15 8.64 -5.64 -1.78
N LEU A 16 7.87 -4.99 -0.90
CA LEU A 16 6.55 -4.47 -1.26
C LEU A 16 6.66 -3.36 -2.30
N ALA A 17 7.64 -2.47 -2.18
CA ALA A 17 7.89 -1.40 -3.14
C ALA A 17 8.27 -1.98 -4.52
N ASP A 18 9.17 -2.96 -4.54
CA ASP A 18 9.62 -3.65 -5.75
C ASP A 18 8.46 -4.38 -6.44
N LYS A 19 7.62 -5.11 -5.69
CA LYS A 19 6.41 -5.76 -6.21
C LYS A 19 5.40 -4.76 -6.79
N CYS A 20 5.34 -3.55 -6.24
CA CYS A 20 4.47 -2.48 -6.73
C CYS A 20 5.08 -1.67 -7.88
N GLY A 21 6.38 -1.78 -8.15
CA GLY A 21 7.11 -0.88 -9.06
C GLY A 21 7.18 0.56 -8.54
N LEU A 22 7.26 0.73 -7.21
CA LEU A 22 7.26 2.03 -6.53
C LEU A 22 8.54 2.21 -5.71
N SER A 23 8.82 3.43 -5.26
CA SER A 23 9.88 3.67 -4.28
C SER A 23 9.42 3.27 -2.87
N LYS A 24 10.36 2.80 -2.04
CA LYS A 24 10.13 2.50 -0.61
C LYS A 24 9.51 3.67 0.15
N TYR A 25 9.79 4.91 -0.27
CA TYR A 25 9.20 6.12 0.29
C TYR A 25 7.66 6.09 0.31
N TYR A 26 7.03 5.65 -0.78
CA TYR A 26 5.57 5.54 -0.86
C TYR A 26 5.01 4.48 0.08
N ILE A 27 5.73 3.37 0.28
CA ILE A 27 5.36 2.34 1.25
C ILE A 27 5.43 2.92 2.67
N THR A 28 6.52 3.60 3.02
CA THR A 28 6.69 4.24 4.33
C THR A 28 5.59 5.26 4.61
N LYS A 29 5.24 6.10 3.63
CA LYS A 29 4.12 7.05 3.77
C LYS A 29 2.79 6.35 4.01
N ALA A 30 2.46 5.34 3.20
CA ALA A 30 1.21 4.59 3.32
C ALA A 30 1.11 3.78 4.63
N GLU A 31 2.23 3.31 5.17
CA GLU A 31 2.25 2.56 6.44
C GLU A 31 2.15 3.44 7.67
N ASN A 32 2.70 4.66 7.61
CA ASN A 32 2.79 5.57 8.76
C ASN A 32 1.78 6.74 8.69
N ASN A 33 0.88 6.77 7.70
CA ASN A 33 -0.04 7.89 7.45
C ASN A 33 0.69 9.26 7.36
N ILE A 34 1.89 9.28 6.78
CA ILE A 34 2.71 10.50 6.69
C ILE A 34 2.40 11.24 5.40
N GLY A 35 1.81 12.42 5.53
CA GLY A 35 1.44 13.29 4.40
C GLY A 35 0.44 12.64 3.45
N GLU A 36 0.28 13.22 2.28
CA GLU A 36 -0.66 12.69 1.28
C GLU A 36 -0.03 11.55 0.45
N VAL A 37 -0.79 10.48 0.30
CA VAL A 37 -0.53 9.39 -0.64
C VAL A 37 -1.66 9.41 -1.66
N PRO A 38 -1.35 9.55 -2.97
CA PRO A 38 -2.37 9.51 -4.00
C PRO A 38 -3.16 8.20 -3.93
N VAL A 39 -4.48 8.27 -4.13
CA VAL A 39 -5.35 7.09 -4.14
C VAL A 39 -4.90 6.06 -5.18
N SER A 40 -4.32 6.49 -6.30
CA SER A 40 -3.73 5.61 -7.32
C SER A 40 -2.55 4.78 -6.78
N ILE A 41 -1.68 5.39 -5.97
CA ILE A 41 -0.55 4.73 -5.31
C ILE A 41 -1.08 3.77 -4.24
N LEU A 42 -2.03 4.20 -3.42
CA LEU A 42 -2.63 3.35 -2.40
C LEU A 42 -3.33 2.12 -3.03
N ARG A 43 -4.07 2.32 -4.12
CA ARG A 43 -4.68 1.25 -4.92
C ARG A 43 -3.61 0.29 -5.46
N THR A 44 -2.48 0.80 -5.92
CA THR A 44 -1.38 -0.03 -6.43
C THR A 44 -0.77 -0.88 -5.33
N ILE A 45 -0.50 -0.29 -4.16
CA ILE A 45 0.03 -0.99 -2.99
C ILE A 45 -0.92 -2.11 -2.55
N ILE A 46 -2.22 -1.83 -2.49
CA ILE A 46 -3.22 -2.81 -2.06
C ILE A 46 -3.41 -3.90 -3.12
N ASN A 47 -3.64 -3.54 -4.39
CA ASN A 47 -4.02 -4.51 -5.41
C ASN A 47 -2.83 -5.31 -5.96
N LYS A 48 -1.69 -4.65 -6.24
CA LYS A 48 -0.51 -5.34 -6.81
C LYS A 48 0.44 -5.83 -5.73
N GLY A 49 0.59 -5.07 -4.66
CA GLY A 49 1.53 -5.39 -3.59
C GLY A 49 0.98 -6.46 -2.65
N LEU A 50 -0.23 -6.25 -2.16
CA LEU A 50 -0.84 -7.05 -1.09
C LEU A 50 -1.92 -8.01 -1.59
N ASP A 51 -2.15 -8.10 -2.91
CA ASP A 51 -3.16 -8.95 -3.54
C ASP A 51 -4.58 -8.75 -2.94
N GLY A 52 -4.86 -7.51 -2.52
CA GLY A 52 -6.14 -7.10 -1.95
C GLY A 52 -7.00 -6.30 -2.93
N HIS A 53 -8.14 -5.82 -2.45
CA HIS A 53 -9.03 -4.97 -3.24
C HIS A 53 -9.41 -3.71 -2.45
N LEU A 54 -9.02 -2.53 -2.95
CA LEU A 54 -9.47 -1.26 -2.40
C LEU A 54 -10.90 -0.95 -2.88
N HIS A 55 -11.87 -1.06 -1.98
CA HIS A 55 -13.26 -0.66 -2.23
C HIS A 55 -13.51 0.76 -1.73
N ILE A 56 -14.05 1.62 -2.59
CA ILE A 56 -14.44 3.00 -2.26
C ILE A 56 -15.92 3.11 -2.61
N ALA A 57 -16.74 3.41 -1.61
CA ALA A 57 -18.18 3.63 -1.77
C ALA A 57 -18.53 5.03 -1.27
N PHE A 58 -19.32 5.75 -2.05
CA PHE A 58 -19.94 7.00 -1.63
C PHE A 58 -21.36 6.68 -1.17
N LYS A 59 -21.73 7.22 0.00
CA LYS A 59 -23.11 7.19 0.47
C LYS A 59 -23.65 8.61 0.38
N PHE A 60 -24.80 8.75 -0.27
CA PHE A 60 -25.62 9.95 -0.31
C PHE A 60 -26.88 9.69 0.50
#